data_AF-A0A8H7B367-F1
#
_entry.id   AF-A0A8H7B367-F1
#
_cell.length_a   1.000
_cell.length_b   1.000
_cell.length_c   1.000
_cell.angle_alpha   90.00
_cell.angle_beta   90.00
_cell.angle_gamma   90.00
#
_symmetry.space_group_name_H-M   'P 1'
#
loop_
_entity.id
_entity.type
_entity.pdbx_description
1 polymer ?
#
loop_
_entity_poly.entity_id
_entity_poly.type
_entity_poly.pdbx_seq_one_letter_code
_entity_poly.pdbx_strand_id
1 'polypeptide(L)'
;MYVMNALYTNTDKYTFTDYDYCLEEVMSSYWANFIKHLNPNGVAISAAFNLTYWAPNDGESQTVVRVGDGFGATKIAEKQNVTVIMECFAQQSPH
;
A
#
# COMPACT_ATOMS: atom_id res chain seq x y z
N MET A 1 -9.71 -2.52 6.74
CA MET A 1 -11.06 -1.90 6.62
C MET A 1 -11.05 -0.59 5.82
N TYR A 2 -9.88 -0.12 5.35
CA TYR A 2 -9.74 1.12 4.56
C TYR A 2 -9.90 0.93 3.05
N VAL A 3 -10.46 -0.18 2.59
CA VAL A 3 -10.58 -0.46 1.15
C VAL A 3 -12.04 -0.78 0.87
N MET A 4 -12.56 -0.21 -0.23
CA MET A 4 -13.91 -0.46 -0.74
C MET A 4 -15.03 -0.04 0.22
N ASN A 5 -14.93 1.16 0.81
CA ASN A 5 -16.01 1.78 1.60
C ASN A 5 -16.43 0.96 2.85
N ALA A 6 -15.52 0.14 3.37
CA ALA A 6 -15.78 -0.74 4.48
C ALA A 6 -15.89 0.00 5.83
N LEU A 7 -15.36 1.22 6.00
CA LEU A 7 -15.54 1.98 7.25
C LEU A 7 -16.99 2.42 7.43
N TYR A 8 -17.60 2.97 6.38
CA TYR A 8 -19.00 3.41 6.39
C TYR A 8 -19.99 2.30 6.78
N THR A 9 -19.62 1.04 6.55
CA THR A 9 -20.43 -0.14 6.88
C THR A 9 -20.31 -0.56 8.35
N ASN A 10 -19.35 -0.02 9.10
CA ASN A 10 -19.04 -0.45 10.46
C ASN A 10 -19.05 0.70 11.50
N THR A 11 -19.71 1.80 11.18
CA THR A 11 -19.81 2.99 12.05
C THR A 11 -20.63 2.73 13.32
N ASP A 12 -21.45 1.68 13.33
CA ASP A 12 -22.19 1.18 14.49
C ASP A 12 -21.31 0.41 15.49
N LYS A 13 -20.15 -0.09 15.04
CA LYS A 13 -19.24 -0.93 15.84
C LYS A 13 -17.97 -0.23 16.28
N TYR A 14 -17.48 0.71 15.48
CA TYR A 14 -16.20 1.38 15.74
C TYR A 14 -16.33 2.88 15.50
N THR A 15 -15.60 3.66 16.31
CA THR A 15 -15.45 5.09 16.09
C THR A 15 -14.28 5.33 15.14
N PHE A 16 -14.55 6.04 14.05
CA PHE A 16 -13.56 6.46 13.07
C PHE A 16 -13.37 7.97 13.14
N THR A 17 -12.16 8.40 12.82
CA THR A 17 -11.78 9.81 12.70
C THR A 17 -11.89 10.27 11.25
N ASP A 18 -11.87 11.58 11.02
CA ASP A 18 -11.84 12.14 9.66
C ASP A 18 -10.63 11.62 8.85
N TYR A 19 -9.52 11.33 9.55
CA TYR A 19 -8.33 10.76 8.92
C TYR A 19 -8.58 9.33 8.42
N ASP A 20 -9.36 8.53 9.12
CA ASP A 20 -9.68 7.16 8.72
C ASP A 20 -10.46 7.14 7.40
N TYR A 21 -11.45 8.02 7.26
CA TYR A 21 -12.20 8.19 6.01
C TYR A 21 -11.31 8.71 4.88
N CYS A 22 -10.42 9.66 5.16
CA CYS A 22 -9.43 10.13 4.18
C CYS A 22 -8.50 9.00 3.71
N LEU A 23 -8.00 8.18 4.64
CA LEU A 23 -7.13 7.05 4.32
C LEU A 23 -7.87 5.99 3.51
N GLU A 24 -9.13 5.74 3.83
CA GLU A 24 -10.00 4.83 3.08
C GLU A 24 -10.19 5.28 1.63
N GLU A 25 -10.41 6.56 1.38
CA GLU A 25 -10.56 7.10 0.03
C GLU A 25 -9.29 6.91 -0.79
N VAL A 26 -8.12 7.24 -0.22
CA VAL A 26 -6.83 7.08 -0.91
C VAL A 26 -6.57 5.60 -1.24
N MET A 27 -6.75 4.70 -0.27
CA MET A 27 -6.55 3.27 -0.45
C MET A 27 -7.53 2.67 -1.46
N SER A 28 -8.80 3.05 -1.40
CA SER A 28 -9.82 2.61 -2.36
C SER A 28 -9.54 3.11 -3.76
N SER A 29 -9.00 4.33 -3.90
CA SER A 29 -8.64 4.92 -5.19
C SER A 29 -7.51 4.15 -5.88
N TYR A 30 -6.43 3.83 -5.16
CA TYR A 30 -5.35 2.99 -5.72
C TYR A 30 -5.87 1.64 -6.20
N TRP A 31 -6.72 0.98 -5.39
CA TRP A 31 -7.30 -0.32 -5.76
C TRP A 31 -8.22 -0.22 -6.97
N ALA A 32 -9.11 0.77 -7.02
CA ALA A 32 -10.01 0.97 -8.14
C ALA A 32 -9.26 1.26 -9.45
N ASN A 33 -8.24 2.12 -9.40
CA ASN A 33 -7.38 2.42 -10.55
C ASN A 33 -6.62 1.19 -11.02
N PHE A 34 -6.05 0.43 -10.08
CA PHE A 34 -5.32 -0.80 -10.42
C PHE A 34 -6.23 -1.85 -11.07
N ILE A 35 -7.42 -2.09 -10.52
CA ILE A 35 -8.38 -3.04 -11.11
C ILE A 35 -8.78 -2.62 -12.53
N LYS A 36 -8.95 -1.32 -12.77
CA LYS A 36 -9.43 -0.79 -14.06
C LYS A 36 -8.33 -0.70 -15.12
N HIS A 37 -7.10 -0.39 -14.72
CA HIS A 37 -6.03 0.03 -15.63
C HIS A 37 -4.71 -0.73 -15.45
N LEU A 38 -4.64 -1.66 -14.49
CA LEU A 38 -3.38 -2.31 -14.04
C LEU A 38 -2.32 -1.31 -13.58
N ASN A 39 -2.75 -0.10 -13.23
CA ASN A 39 -1.93 0.99 -12.74
C ASN A 39 -2.64 1.62 -11.54
N PRO A 40 -2.05 1.61 -10.34
CA PRO A 40 -2.69 2.19 -9.16
C PRO A 40 -2.78 3.72 -9.25
N ASN A 41 -1.91 4.34 -10.07
CA ASN A 41 -1.93 5.77 -10.29
C ASN A 41 -3.13 6.17 -11.15
N GLY A 42 -3.67 7.36 -10.89
CA GLY A 42 -4.81 7.87 -11.63
C GLY A 42 -5.54 8.95 -10.86
N VAL A 43 -6.83 9.07 -11.16
CA VAL A 43 -7.71 10.02 -10.49
C VAL A 43 -8.08 9.46 -9.11
N ALA A 44 -8.02 10.30 -8.08
CA ALA A 44 -8.56 9.97 -6.77
C ALA A 44 -10.10 9.93 -6.82
N ILE A 45 -10.72 9.05 -6.04
CA ILE A 45 -12.18 8.94 -5.97
C ILE A 45 -12.80 10.26 -5.46
N SER A 46 -12.12 10.98 -4.56
CA SER A 46 -12.51 12.32 -4.13
C SER A 46 -11.55 13.39 -4.65
N ALA A 47 -12.09 14.58 -4.95
CA ALA A 47 -11.30 15.72 -5.41
C ALA A 47 -10.46 16.38 -4.31
N ALA A 48 -10.61 15.94 -3.05
CA ALA A 48 -9.95 16.55 -1.91
C ALA A 48 -8.46 16.20 -1.80
N PHE A 49 -8.03 15.08 -2.41
CA PHE A 49 -6.65 14.60 -2.31
C PHE A 49 -6.12 14.08 -3.65
N ASN A 50 -4.89 14.48 -3.99
CA ASN A 50 -4.15 13.85 -5.09
C ASN A 50 -3.44 12.61 -4.56
N LEU A 51 -3.46 11.53 -5.36
CA LEU A 51 -2.69 10.33 -5.05
C LEU A 51 -1.20 10.62 -5.18
N THR A 52 -0.43 10.22 -4.17
CA THR A 52 1.02 10.22 -4.27
C THR A 52 1.45 9.23 -5.36
N TYR A 53 2.44 9.58 -6.17
CA TYR A 53 2.86 8.71 -7.25
C TYR A 53 3.44 7.39 -6.71
N TRP A 54 2.89 6.28 -7.19
CA TRP A 54 3.35 4.92 -6.93
C TRP A 54 4.17 4.44 -8.14
N ALA A 55 5.49 4.48 -8.00
CA ALA A 55 6.40 3.96 -9.02
C ALA A 55 6.28 2.44 -9.19
N PRO A 56 6.30 1.90 -10.42
CA PRO A 56 6.34 0.46 -10.64
C PRO A 56 7.59 -0.14 -10.00
N ASN A 57 7.48 -1.39 -9.52
CA ASN A 57 8.63 -2.13 -9.03
C ASN A 57 9.58 -2.42 -10.20
N ASP A 58 10.84 -2.01 -10.06
CA ASP A 58 11.91 -2.16 -11.05
C ASP A 58 12.82 -3.38 -10.78
N GLY A 59 12.62 -4.08 -9.66
CA GLY A 59 13.47 -5.20 -9.23
C GLY A 59 14.82 -4.77 -8.64
N GLU A 60 15.14 -3.47 -8.63
CA GLU A 60 16.44 -2.95 -8.22
C GLU A 60 16.35 -2.06 -6.98
N SER A 61 15.40 -1.13 -6.96
CA SER A 61 15.25 -0.11 -5.93
C SER A 61 14.81 -0.68 -4.57
N GLN A 62 14.21 -1.88 -4.56
CA GLN A 62 13.63 -2.53 -3.38
C GLN A 62 12.70 -1.61 -2.58
N THR A 63 11.90 -0.81 -3.31
CA THR A 63 10.96 0.13 -2.73
C THR A 63 9.53 -0.42 -2.72
N VAL A 64 8.78 -0.01 -1.71
CA VAL A 64 7.33 -0.15 -1.63
C VAL A 64 6.72 1.22 -1.38
N VAL A 65 5.44 1.37 -1.70
CA VAL A 65 4.69 2.54 -1.25
C VAL A 65 4.20 2.30 0.17
N ARG A 66 4.59 3.20 1.08
CA ARG A 66 3.99 3.35 2.40
C ARG A 66 2.62 4.00 2.25
N VAL A 67 1.61 3.45 2.93
CA VAL A 67 0.27 4.02 3.02
C VAL A 67 -0.22 3.89 4.47
N GLY A 68 -0.83 4.93 5.02
CA GLY A 68 -1.14 5.06 6.45
C GLY A 68 -0.54 6.37 6.95
N ASP A 69 0.15 6.36 8.10
CA ASP A 69 0.80 7.53 8.73
C ASP A 69 1.83 8.29 7.87
N GLY A 70 2.01 7.88 6.62
CA GLY A 70 2.74 8.58 5.58
C GLY A 70 2.43 7.96 4.23
N PHE A 71 2.63 8.73 3.15
CA PHE A 71 2.40 8.31 1.78
C PHE A 71 3.67 8.47 0.95
N GLY A 72 4.02 7.44 0.16
CA GLY A 72 5.11 7.51 -0.80
C GLY A 72 6.10 6.36 -0.69
N ALA A 73 7.12 6.38 -1.56
CA ALA A 73 8.11 5.32 -1.64
C ALA A 73 8.97 5.24 -0.37
N THR A 74 9.15 4.02 0.14
CA THR A 74 10.07 3.69 1.23
C THR A 74 10.82 2.41 0.89
N LYS A 75 12.03 2.24 1.42
CA LYS A 75 12.77 0.97 1.29
C LYS A 75 12.08 -0.13 2.09
N ILE A 76 11.96 -1.32 1.50
CA ILE A 76 11.39 -2.51 2.16
C ILE A 76 12.32 -3.00 3.27
N ALA A 77 13.62 -3.04 2.96
CA ALA A 77 14.67 -3.53 3.84
C ALA A 77 16.03 -3.05 3.32
N GLU A 78 17.05 -3.08 4.17
CA GLU A 78 18.42 -2.97 3.72
C GLU A 78 18.82 -4.24 2.97
N LYS A 79 19.52 -4.07 1.84
CA LYS A 79 19.88 -5.17 0.92
C LYS A 79 20.58 -6.33 1.64
N GLN A 80 21.44 -6.01 2.62
CA GLN A 80 22.16 -7.00 3.41
C GLN A 80 21.23 -7.91 4.22
N ASN A 81 20.14 -7.38 4.78
CA ASN A 81 19.18 -8.18 5.55
C ASN A 81 18.45 -9.17 4.65
N VAL A 82 18.10 -8.74 3.43
CA VAL A 82 17.46 -9.61 2.43
C VAL A 82 18.42 -10.73 2.01
N THR A 83 19.70 -10.41 1.75
CA THR A 83 20.72 -11.39 1.38
C THR A 83 20.91 -12.44 2.47
N VAL A 84 21.05 -12.05 3.74
CA VAL A 84 21.23 -13.00 4.86
C VAL A 84 20.06 -13.97 4.98
N ILE A 85 18.83 -13.48 4.85
CA ILE A 85 17.63 -14.33 4.91
C ILE A 85 17.60 -15.31 3.71
N MET A 86 17.87 -14.82 2.50
CA MET A 86 17.91 -15.65 1.29
C MET A 86 18.98 -16.75 1.38
N GLU A 87 20.18 -16.43 1.87
CA GLU A 87 21.26 -17.40 2.07
C GLU A 87 20.90 -18.45 3.12
N CYS A 88 20.29 -18.02 4.24
CA CYS A 88 19.82 -18.92 5.29
C CYS A 88 18.84 -19.96 4.73
N PHE A 89 17.85 -19.53 3.94
CA PHE A 89 16.89 -20.45 3.32
C PHE A 89 17.51 -21.32 2.23
N ALA A 90 18.47 -20.81 1.46
CA ALA A 90 19.17 -21.60 0.44
C ALA A 90 20.00 -22.77 1.00
N GLN A 91 20.40 -22.68 2.27
CA GLN A 91 21.18 -23.73 2.96
C GLN A 91 20.30 -24.80 3.62
N GLN A 92 18.98 -24.63 3.66
CA GLN A 92 18.08 -25.60 4.25
C GLN A 92 17.96 -26.83 3.34
N SER A 93 18.27 -28.02 3.88
CA SER A 93 17.95 -29.28 3.21
C SER A 93 16.49 -29.64 3.51
N PRO A 94 15.67 -29.98 2.49
CA PRO A 94 14.30 -30.45 2.73
C PRO A 94 14.34 -31.70 3.64
N HIS A 95 13.47 -31.73 4.65
CA HIS A 95 13.23 -32.91 5.48
C HIS A 95 12.15 -33.79 4.87
#